data_AF-A0A090AIY0-F1
#
_entry.id   AF-A0A090AIY0-F1
#
_cell.length_a   1.000
_cell.length_b   1.000
_cell.length_c   1.000
_cell.angle_alpha   90.00
_cell.angle_beta   90.00
_cell.angle_gamma   90.00
#
_symmetry.space_group_name_H-M   'P 1'
#
loop_
_entity.id
_entity.type
_entity.pdbx_description
1 polymer ?
#
loop_
_entity_poly.entity_id
_entity_poly.type
_entity_poly.pdbx_seq_one_letter_code
_entity_poly.pdbx_strand_id
1 'polypeptide(L)'
;MMEFKFWPYPLFKDAYNAAKAWNERLTPLSRDETDFYSLNNYPKSGVLRYNREKAYDGLTLFTSGHAQRAFLLSMEGQIVHEWHLPFSQVGWNHIPFPVGDDLISWRKVHLYPNGDLLVIYVGFGDTPWGYGLAKIDKDSHLIWKYAERVHHDVEVGSDGKIYTLIQSISTTKIPGTHFNPPFIEDSIVVLSPEGDELKKVLISKAFLNSEFADVFEFVPTFLDRGDLWHTNAVEVLDKEIAEQFPFLAGQVLISMRSVDTIAVVDLNKEKVVWAIRGEWHGQHDPDFLPNGNLLIFDNQGHYGPGGRSQIIEFKPTTREVVWRYSYEFHIKVYMVI
;
A
#
# COMPACT_ATOMS: atom_id res chain seq x y z
N MET A 1 -34.13 7.13 -14.25
CA MET A 1 -34.34 7.72 -15.59
C MET A 1 -33.29 7.15 -16.52
N MET A 2 -33.66 6.54 -17.66
CA MET A 2 -32.68 6.23 -18.70
C MET A 2 -32.27 7.55 -19.35
N GLU A 3 -31.08 8.05 -19.01
CA GLU A 3 -30.48 9.17 -19.72
C GLU A 3 -29.98 8.66 -21.08
N PHE A 4 -30.56 9.19 -22.15
CA PHE A 4 -30.08 8.90 -23.49
C PHE A 4 -28.70 9.53 -23.70
N LYS A 5 -27.69 8.70 -23.96
CA LYS A 5 -26.30 9.10 -24.22
C LYS A 5 -26.04 9.13 -25.73
N PHE A 6 -26.42 10.21 -26.40
CA PHE A 6 -26.17 10.40 -27.83
C PHE A 6 -24.84 11.11 -28.07
N TRP A 7 -24.15 10.79 -29.16
CA TRP A 7 -22.97 11.57 -29.58
C TRP A 7 -23.32 13.07 -29.69
N PRO A 8 -22.48 13.99 -29.16
CA PRO A 8 -21.15 13.80 -28.59
C PRO A 8 -21.13 13.73 -27.04
N TYR A 9 -22.09 13.06 -26.40
CA TYR A 9 -22.17 12.90 -24.95
C TYR A 9 -20.84 12.56 -24.26
N PRO A 10 -20.00 11.63 -24.77
CA PRO A 10 -18.70 11.35 -24.15
C PRO A 10 -17.83 12.61 -24.00
N LEU A 11 -17.77 13.47 -25.02
CA LEU A 11 -16.99 14.71 -24.97
C LEU A 11 -17.52 15.69 -23.92
N PHE A 12 -18.84 15.84 -23.81
CA PHE A 12 -19.44 16.71 -22.79
C PHE A 12 -19.27 16.16 -21.37
N LYS A 13 -19.44 14.85 -21.19
CA LYS A 13 -19.21 14.16 -19.92
C LYS A 13 -17.76 14.36 -19.48
N ASP A 14 -16.80 14.14 -20.38
CA ASP A 14 -15.38 14.26 -20.06
C ASP A 14 -14.98 15.71 -19.78
N ALA A 15 -15.49 16.67 -20.55
CA ALA A 15 -15.29 18.10 -20.28
C ALA A 15 -15.88 18.52 -18.92
N TYR A 16 -17.08 18.06 -18.58
CA TYR A 16 -17.72 18.32 -17.29
C TYR A 16 -16.92 17.69 -16.14
N ASN A 17 -16.49 16.44 -16.27
CA ASN A 17 -15.67 15.76 -15.27
C ASN A 17 -14.32 16.45 -15.09
N ALA A 18 -13.68 16.89 -16.19
CA ALA A 18 -12.43 17.65 -16.14
C ALA A 18 -12.62 19.00 -15.43
N ALA A 19 -13.71 19.72 -15.73
CA ALA A 19 -14.03 20.98 -15.05
C ALA A 19 -14.31 20.75 -13.55
N LYS A 20 -15.02 19.68 -13.19
CA LYS A 20 -15.27 19.30 -11.80
C LYS A 20 -13.97 18.95 -11.07
N ALA A 21 -13.13 18.11 -11.66
CA ALA A 21 -11.83 17.74 -11.10
C ALA A 21 -10.91 18.96 -10.94
N TRP A 22 -10.92 19.88 -11.91
CA TRP A 22 -10.18 21.14 -11.82
C TRP A 22 -10.71 22.05 -10.70
N ASN A 23 -12.02 22.14 -10.54
CA ASN A 23 -12.63 22.90 -9.44
C ASN A 23 -12.34 22.27 -8.07
N GLU A 24 -12.44 20.95 -7.95
CA GLU A 24 -12.03 20.21 -6.74
C GLU A 24 -10.56 20.49 -6.42
N ARG A 25 -9.69 20.53 -7.43
CA ARG A 25 -8.27 20.83 -7.27
C ARG A 25 -7.97 22.26 -6.82
N LEU A 26 -8.72 23.24 -7.33
CA LEU A 26 -8.56 24.64 -6.94
C LEU A 26 -9.17 24.96 -5.58
N THR A 27 -10.05 24.09 -5.08
CA THR A 27 -10.64 24.23 -3.75
C THR A 27 -9.57 23.85 -2.73
N PRO A 28 -9.15 24.77 -1.83
CA PRO A 28 -8.18 24.44 -0.80
C PRO A 28 -8.68 23.25 0.02
N LEU A 29 -7.85 22.22 0.13
CA LEU A 29 -8.06 21.13 1.06
C LEU A 29 -7.27 21.43 2.32
N SER A 30 -7.95 21.61 3.45
CA SER A 30 -7.31 21.58 4.75
C SER A 30 -7.22 20.14 5.26
N ARG A 31 -6.28 19.87 6.17
CA ARG A 31 -6.14 18.54 6.81
C ARG A 31 -7.46 18.07 7.42
N ASP A 32 -8.18 18.99 8.06
CA ASP A 32 -9.46 18.72 8.74
C ASP A 32 -10.60 18.35 7.78
N GLU A 33 -10.48 18.71 6.50
CA GLU A 33 -11.44 18.35 5.44
C GLU A 33 -11.13 16.99 4.80
N THR A 34 -10.00 16.37 5.15
CA THR A 34 -9.68 15.02 4.69
C THR A 34 -10.08 13.98 5.75
N ASP A 35 -10.65 12.86 5.31
CA ASP A 35 -11.07 11.75 6.20
C ASP A 35 -9.89 11.01 6.87
N PHE A 36 -8.66 11.48 6.68
CA PHE A 36 -7.43 10.85 7.15
C PHE A 36 -6.91 11.40 8.49
N TYR A 37 -7.43 12.53 8.96
CA TYR A 37 -7.03 13.12 10.25
C TYR A 37 -8.20 13.13 11.24
N SER A 38 -7.88 12.86 12.50
CA SER A 38 -8.81 13.04 13.60
C SER A 38 -8.12 13.81 14.71
N LEU A 39 -8.86 14.72 15.34
CA LEU A 39 -8.37 15.40 16.53
C LEU A 39 -8.14 14.36 17.62
N ASN A 40 -6.92 14.33 18.14
CA ASN A 40 -6.57 13.45 19.24
C ASN A 40 -7.27 13.94 20.53
N ASN A 41 -8.38 13.30 20.87
CA ASN A 41 -9.15 13.58 22.09
C ASN A 41 -8.71 12.72 23.29
N TYR A 42 -7.57 12.00 23.18
CA TYR A 42 -7.09 11.17 24.30
C TYR A 42 -6.42 12.04 25.38
N PRO A 43 -6.81 11.88 26.66
CA PRO A 43 -6.28 12.68 27.76
C PRO A 43 -4.86 12.29 28.18
N LYS A 44 -4.30 11.21 27.61
CA LYS A 44 -2.97 10.70 27.93
C LYS A 44 -2.16 10.54 26.65
N SER A 45 -0.86 10.81 26.74
CA SER A 45 0.11 10.67 25.64
C SER A 45 1.39 9.96 26.13
N GLY A 46 2.23 9.52 25.20
CA GLY A 46 3.45 8.78 25.49
C GLY A 46 3.21 7.30 25.81
N VAL A 47 4.15 6.68 26.53
CA VAL A 47 4.06 5.26 26.90
C VAL A 47 3.03 5.07 28.01
N LEU A 48 1.88 4.50 27.65
CA LEU A 48 0.78 4.26 28.59
C LEU A 48 0.97 2.97 29.40
N ARG A 49 1.72 2.00 28.86
CA ARG A 49 2.00 0.70 29.47
C ARG A 49 3.32 0.14 28.94
N TYR A 50 4.23 -0.22 29.83
CA TYR A 50 5.46 -0.93 29.50
C TYR A 50 5.69 -2.06 30.51
N ASN A 51 5.61 -3.30 30.04
CA ASN A 51 5.94 -4.49 30.84
C ASN A 51 7.24 -5.09 30.30
N ARG A 52 8.34 -4.82 31.01
CA ARG A 52 9.70 -5.24 30.63
C ARG A 52 9.86 -6.74 30.47
N GLU A 53 9.16 -7.54 31.26
CA GLU A 53 9.28 -9.00 31.21
C GLU A 53 8.56 -9.61 30.00
N LYS A 54 7.66 -8.85 29.36
CA LYS A 54 6.84 -9.31 28.22
C LYS A 54 7.15 -8.59 26.91
N ALA A 55 7.94 -7.53 26.96
CA ALA A 55 8.32 -6.75 25.80
C ALA A 55 9.73 -7.16 25.36
N TYR A 56 9.93 -7.24 24.05
CA TYR A 56 11.27 -7.31 23.49
C TYR A 56 11.98 -5.96 23.73
N ASP A 57 13.20 -5.99 24.24
CA ASP A 57 13.99 -4.78 24.47
C ASP A 57 14.63 -4.32 23.17
N GLY A 58 14.47 -3.04 22.82
CA GLY A 58 14.94 -2.52 21.54
C GLY A 58 14.36 -1.16 21.18
N LEU A 59 14.60 -0.76 19.94
CA LEU A 59 14.09 0.48 19.38
C LEU A 59 12.94 0.19 18.42
N THR A 60 11.94 1.07 18.39
CA THR A 60 10.82 1.00 17.45
C THR A 60 10.93 2.10 16.43
N LEU A 61 11.05 1.74 15.15
CA LEU A 61 10.90 2.68 14.04
C LEU A 61 9.41 2.90 13.78
N PHE A 62 8.97 4.14 13.66
CA PHE A 62 7.61 4.44 13.23
C PHE A 62 7.52 5.69 12.35
N THR A 63 6.54 5.68 11.45
CA THR A 63 6.04 6.83 10.70
C THR A 63 4.54 6.97 10.95
N SER A 64 3.98 8.13 10.66
CA SER A 64 2.54 8.37 10.75
C SER A 64 2.15 9.45 9.75
N GLY A 65 0.92 9.39 9.24
CA GLY A 65 0.38 10.30 8.22
C GLY A 65 0.38 11.79 8.60
N HIS A 66 0.74 12.15 9.84
CA HIS A 66 0.82 13.53 10.30
C HIS A 66 2.03 14.30 9.77
N ALA A 67 3.07 13.65 9.22
CA ALA A 67 4.26 14.34 8.73
C ALA A 67 5.08 13.53 7.72
N GLN A 68 6.02 14.22 7.07
CA GLN A 68 7.06 13.64 6.22
C GLN A 68 8.29 13.27 7.07
N ARG A 69 8.08 12.42 8.07
CA ARG A 69 9.05 12.11 9.14
C ARG A 69 8.95 10.66 9.59
N ALA A 70 10.08 10.11 10.00
CA ALA A 70 10.17 8.86 10.73
C ALA A 70 10.94 9.07 12.02
N PHE A 71 10.59 8.31 13.04
CA PHE A 71 11.16 8.43 14.37
C PHE A 71 11.62 7.06 14.85
N LEU A 72 12.77 7.03 15.50
CA LEU A 72 13.24 5.88 16.24
C LEU A 72 12.97 6.13 17.72
N LEU A 73 12.20 5.26 18.35
CA LEU A 73 11.78 5.37 19.74
C LEU A 73 12.47 4.33 20.62
N SER A 74 12.84 4.72 21.84
CA SER A 74 13.11 3.80 22.94
C SER A 74 11.83 3.21 23.52
N MET A 75 11.96 2.14 24.32
CA MET A 75 10.83 1.53 25.03
C MET A 75 10.17 2.47 26.06
N GLU A 76 10.89 3.49 26.53
CA GLU A 76 10.38 4.56 27.38
C GLU A 76 9.70 5.71 26.60
N GLY A 77 9.63 5.62 25.27
CA GLY A 77 8.98 6.60 24.40
C GLY A 77 9.82 7.84 24.11
N GLN A 78 11.12 7.80 24.39
CA GLN A 78 12.03 8.87 23.98
C GLN A 78 12.38 8.70 22.51
N ILE A 79 12.29 9.79 21.73
CA ILE A 79 12.82 9.87 20.38
C ILE A 79 14.34 9.85 20.48
N VAL A 80 14.97 8.79 19.99
CA VAL A 80 16.43 8.64 19.96
C VAL A 80 17.02 9.10 18.63
N HIS A 81 16.21 9.11 17.56
CA HIS A 81 16.60 9.63 16.25
C HIS A 81 15.36 10.05 15.45
N GLU A 82 15.51 11.01 14.55
CA GLU A 82 14.45 11.51 13.66
C GLU A 82 15.03 11.72 12.26
N TRP A 83 14.28 11.28 11.25
CA TRP A 83 14.53 11.62 9.85
C TRP A 83 13.43 12.54 9.34
N HIS A 84 13.81 13.51 8.52
CA HIS A 84 12.87 14.45 7.91
C HIS A 84 13.38 14.98 6.57
N LEU A 85 12.59 14.79 5.52
CA LEU A 85 12.83 15.39 4.22
C LEU A 85 11.47 15.76 3.59
N PRO A 86 11.11 17.04 3.49
CA PRO A 86 9.91 17.47 2.78
C PRO A 86 10.00 17.16 1.28
N PHE A 87 8.87 16.79 0.67
CA PHE A 87 8.74 16.45 -0.74
C PHE A 87 9.24 17.59 -1.64
N SER A 88 8.91 18.83 -1.29
CA SER A 88 9.41 20.02 -1.99
C SER A 88 10.95 20.12 -2.06
N GLN A 89 11.67 19.49 -1.12
CA GLN A 89 13.14 19.49 -1.05
C GLN A 89 13.77 18.28 -1.79
N VAL A 90 13.00 17.23 -2.10
CA VAL A 90 13.50 16.08 -2.88
C VAL A 90 13.82 16.47 -4.33
N GLY A 91 13.11 17.47 -4.86
CA GLY A 91 13.31 18.01 -6.20
C GLY A 91 12.75 17.11 -7.31
N TRP A 92 11.61 16.47 -7.09
CA TRP A 92 10.85 15.78 -8.15
C TRP A 92 10.06 16.75 -9.02
N ASN A 93 9.85 16.37 -10.28
CA ASN A 93 9.04 17.12 -11.25
C ASN A 93 8.05 16.21 -12.03
N HIS A 94 7.96 14.93 -11.69
CA HIS A 94 7.09 13.96 -12.37
C HIS A 94 5.60 14.12 -12.00
N ILE A 95 5.31 14.83 -10.92
CA ILE A 95 3.96 15.22 -10.51
C ILE A 95 3.76 16.67 -10.93
N PRO A 96 2.96 16.97 -11.98
CA PRO A 96 2.85 18.33 -12.51
C PRO A 96 2.24 19.32 -11.51
N PHE A 97 1.32 18.83 -10.68
CA PHE A 97 0.63 19.61 -9.66
C PHE A 97 0.63 18.78 -8.37
N PRO A 98 1.67 18.84 -7.53
CA PRO A 98 1.65 18.21 -6.22
C PRO A 98 0.76 19.01 -5.25
N VAL A 99 0.18 18.34 -4.26
CA VAL A 99 -0.46 19.00 -3.11
C VAL A 99 0.60 19.67 -2.23
N GLY A 100 0.18 20.50 -1.28
CA GLY A 100 1.09 21.11 -0.32
C GLY A 100 1.81 20.07 0.55
N ASP A 101 3.02 20.39 1.02
CA ASP A 101 3.82 19.51 1.89
C ASP A 101 3.08 19.09 3.19
N ASP A 102 2.10 19.88 3.63
CA ASP A 102 1.23 19.61 4.78
C ASP A 102 0.21 18.48 4.54
N LEU A 103 -0.07 18.19 3.27
CA LEU A 103 -0.90 17.08 2.81
C LEU A 103 -0.07 15.89 2.30
N ILE A 104 1.25 15.93 2.45
CA ILE A 104 2.13 14.82 2.07
C ILE A 104 2.66 14.16 3.33
N SER A 105 2.74 12.82 3.32
CA SER A 105 3.33 12.05 4.41
C SER A 105 4.23 10.93 3.92
N TRP A 106 5.03 10.39 4.85
CA TRP A 106 5.75 9.14 4.61
C TRP A 106 4.86 7.96 4.95
N ARG A 107 4.52 7.20 3.91
CA ARG A 107 3.58 6.09 3.97
C ARG A 107 4.18 4.88 4.68
N LYS A 108 5.23 4.31 4.07
CA LYS A 108 6.05 3.24 4.63
C LYS A 108 7.51 3.66 4.58
N VAL A 109 8.28 3.16 5.54
CA VAL A 109 9.73 3.33 5.61
C VAL A 109 10.41 1.99 5.85
N HIS A 110 11.56 1.79 5.22
CA HIS A 110 12.46 0.66 5.48
C HIS A 110 13.78 1.20 6.02
N LEU A 111 14.23 0.65 7.15
CA LEU A 111 15.49 1.02 7.80
C LEU A 111 16.60 0.04 7.44
N TYR A 112 17.65 0.56 6.82
CA TYR A 112 18.86 -0.20 6.56
C TYR A 112 19.74 -0.30 7.81
N PRO A 113 20.60 -1.35 7.92
CA PRO A 113 21.52 -1.50 9.06
C PRO A 113 22.49 -0.34 9.29
N ASN A 114 22.77 0.47 8.26
CA ASN A 114 23.63 1.66 8.36
C ASN A 114 22.90 2.94 8.81
N GLY A 115 21.58 2.88 9.05
CA GLY A 115 20.76 4.02 9.44
C GLY A 115 20.13 4.78 8.27
N ASP A 116 20.37 4.37 7.02
CA ASP A 116 19.66 4.93 5.88
C ASP A 116 18.19 4.52 5.91
N LEU A 117 17.32 5.37 5.35
CA LEU A 117 15.92 5.04 5.14
C LEU A 117 15.58 5.00 3.67
N LEU A 118 14.76 4.03 3.30
CA LEU A 118 13.94 4.07 2.10
C LEU A 118 12.55 4.56 2.49
N VAL A 119 12.00 5.58 1.81
CA VAL A 119 10.76 6.26 2.20
C VAL A 119 9.81 6.44 1.02
N ILE A 120 8.54 6.06 1.21
CA ILE A 120 7.45 6.29 0.23
C ILE A 120 6.73 7.59 0.58
N TYR A 121 6.59 8.50 -0.39
CA TYR A 121 5.76 9.69 -0.27
C TYR A 121 4.37 9.43 -0.83
N VAL A 122 3.34 9.88 -0.11
CA VAL A 122 1.95 9.91 -0.61
C VAL A 122 1.30 11.25 -0.33
N GLY A 123 0.51 11.73 -1.29
CA GLY A 123 -0.29 12.96 -1.18
C GLY A 123 -1.75 12.66 -0.84
N PHE A 124 -2.25 13.22 0.27
CA PHE A 124 -3.65 13.12 0.66
C PHE A 124 -4.53 14.04 -0.18
N GLY A 125 -5.75 13.58 -0.48
CA GLY A 125 -6.70 14.34 -1.30
C GLY A 125 -6.32 14.43 -2.78
N ASP A 126 -5.32 13.65 -3.22
CA ASP A 126 -4.90 13.58 -4.62
C ASP A 126 -5.16 12.20 -5.22
N THR A 127 -5.25 12.13 -6.55
CA THR A 127 -5.43 10.88 -7.27
C THR A 127 -4.68 10.91 -8.61
N PRO A 128 -3.77 9.94 -8.85
CA PRO A 128 -3.26 8.95 -7.90
C PRO A 128 -2.53 9.59 -6.71
N TRP A 129 -2.52 8.93 -5.56
CA TRP A 129 -1.93 9.45 -4.31
C TRP A 129 -0.46 9.09 -4.15
N GLY A 130 0.08 8.13 -4.93
CA GLY A 130 1.50 7.81 -4.92
C GLY A 130 2.36 8.96 -5.45
N TYR A 131 3.40 9.36 -4.69
CA TYR A 131 4.22 10.54 -4.97
C TYR A 131 5.71 10.24 -5.21
N GLY A 132 6.20 9.06 -4.84
CA GLY A 132 7.59 8.68 -5.12
C GLY A 132 8.27 7.91 -4.00
N LEU A 133 9.47 7.43 -4.32
CA LEU A 133 10.33 6.68 -3.41
C LEU A 133 11.70 7.34 -3.34
N ALA A 134 12.19 7.63 -2.14
CA ALA A 134 13.53 8.18 -1.96
C ALA A 134 14.34 7.33 -0.98
N LYS A 135 15.64 7.25 -1.21
CA LYS A 135 16.59 6.78 -0.21
C LYS A 135 17.31 7.98 0.39
N ILE A 136 17.35 8.05 1.72
CA ILE A 136 17.99 9.11 2.48
C ILE A 136 18.99 8.50 3.47
N ASP A 137 20.05 9.23 3.79
CA ASP A 137 21.00 8.80 4.81
C ASP A 137 20.45 9.02 6.23
N LYS A 138 21.21 8.54 7.23
CA LYS A 138 20.88 8.74 8.65
C LYS A 138 20.70 10.20 9.08
N ASP A 139 21.26 11.16 8.34
CA ASP A 139 21.21 12.58 8.63
C ASP A 139 20.15 13.31 7.76
N SER A 140 19.27 12.55 7.09
CA SER A 140 18.20 13.03 6.19
C SER A 140 18.67 13.66 4.87
N HIS A 141 19.91 13.43 4.46
CA HIS A 141 20.36 13.83 3.13
C HIS A 141 19.87 12.83 2.08
N LEU A 142 19.36 13.35 0.96
CA LEU A 142 18.96 12.54 -0.18
C LEU A 142 20.16 11.79 -0.78
N ILE A 143 20.06 10.46 -0.89
CA ILE A 143 21.01 9.60 -1.59
C ILE A 143 20.58 9.43 -3.05
N TRP A 144 19.37 8.94 -3.26
CA TRP A 144 18.77 8.79 -4.60
C TRP A 144 17.24 8.89 -4.52
N LYS A 145 16.59 9.08 -5.68
CA LYS A 145 15.14 9.17 -5.80
C LYS A 145 14.63 8.44 -7.04
N TYR A 146 13.47 7.80 -6.92
CA TYR A 146 12.74 7.15 -8.00
C TYR A 146 11.43 7.90 -8.24
N ALA A 147 11.28 8.42 -9.46
CA ALA A 147 10.30 9.44 -9.83
C ALA A 147 9.05 8.85 -10.50
N GLU A 148 8.42 7.88 -9.82
CA GLU A 148 7.15 7.27 -10.22
C GLU A 148 6.12 7.39 -9.09
N ARG A 149 4.86 7.08 -9.38
CA ARG A 149 3.76 7.18 -8.39
C ARG A 149 3.74 5.99 -7.42
N VAL A 150 4.82 5.84 -6.67
CA VAL A 150 5.00 4.78 -5.67
C VAL A 150 3.99 4.94 -4.53
N HIS A 151 3.37 3.84 -4.09
CA HIS A 151 2.34 3.85 -3.06
C HIS A 151 2.41 2.62 -2.13
N HIS A 152 1.76 2.76 -0.97
CA HIS A 152 1.53 1.74 0.05
C HIS A 152 2.78 1.05 0.58
N ASP A 153 3.42 0.21 -0.21
CA ASP A 153 4.36 -0.77 0.28
C ASP A 153 5.69 -0.82 -0.50
N VAL A 154 6.75 -1.16 0.24
CA VAL A 154 8.08 -1.41 -0.26
C VAL A 154 8.75 -2.48 0.60
N GLU A 155 9.30 -3.48 -0.08
CA GLU A 155 10.05 -4.58 0.52
C GLU A 155 11.47 -4.61 -0.04
N VAL A 156 12.46 -4.87 0.81
CA VAL A 156 13.86 -5.03 0.40
C VAL A 156 14.23 -6.49 0.58
N GLY A 157 14.29 -7.23 -0.53
CA GLY A 157 14.61 -8.65 -0.51
C GLY A 157 16.03 -8.93 0.01
N SER A 158 16.29 -10.17 0.40
CA SER A 158 17.60 -10.65 0.86
C SER A 158 18.76 -10.42 -0.13
N ASP A 159 18.45 -10.27 -1.42
CA ASP A 159 19.41 -9.96 -2.49
C ASP A 159 19.66 -8.44 -2.69
N GLY A 160 19.03 -7.60 -1.86
CA GLY A 160 19.11 -6.14 -1.90
C GLY A 160 18.21 -5.48 -2.93
N LYS A 161 17.49 -6.24 -3.77
CA LYS A 161 16.51 -5.66 -4.68
C LYS A 161 15.32 -5.10 -3.90
N ILE A 162 14.73 -4.06 -4.46
CA ILE A 162 13.62 -3.34 -3.86
C ILE A 162 12.37 -3.65 -4.66
N TYR A 163 11.33 -4.13 -3.99
CA TYR A 163 10.04 -4.47 -4.56
C TYR A 163 9.03 -3.44 -4.08
N THR A 164 8.32 -2.79 -4.99
CA THR A 164 7.35 -1.75 -4.62
C THR A 164 6.17 -1.72 -5.58
N LEU A 165 5.15 -0.93 -5.25
CA LEU A 165 3.94 -0.75 -6.04
C LEU A 165 3.89 0.66 -6.62
N ILE A 166 3.50 0.78 -7.90
CA ILE A 166 3.26 2.08 -8.55
C ILE A 166 1.86 2.16 -9.14
N GLN A 167 1.30 3.38 -9.11
CA GLN A 167 0.02 3.70 -9.74
C GLN A 167 0.22 4.32 -11.11
N SER A 168 -0.63 3.97 -12.07
CA SER A 168 -0.73 4.67 -13.35
C SER A 168 -2.17 4.87 -13.76
N ILE A 169 -2.48 5.97 -14.45
CA ILE A 169 -3.81 6.15 -15.04
C ILE A 169 -3.81 5.44 -16.39
N SER A 170 -4.63 4.39 -16.52
CA SER A 170 -4.88 3.74 -17.80
C SER A 170 -6.05 4.40 -18.52
N THR A 171 -5.83 4.76 -19.78
CA THR A 171 -6.88 5.19 -20.72
C THR A 171 -7.28 4.08 -21.69
N THR A 172 -6.71 2.87 -21.52
CA THR A 172 -6.96 1.72 -22.38
C THR A 172 -7.85 0.72 -21.65
N LYS A 173 -8.89 0.22 -22.34
CA LYS A 173 -9.77 -0.81 -21.79
C LYS A 173 -9.01 -2.12 -21.56
N ILE A 174 -9.24 -2.76 -20.41
CA ILE A 174 -8.75 -4.12 -20.15
C ILE A 174 -9.59 -5.11 -20.97
N PRO A 175 -8.99 -5.91 -21.87
CA PRO A 175 -9.71 -6.88 -22.68
C PRO A 175 -10.55 -7.84 -21.84
N GLY A 176 -11.76 -8.16 -22.30
CA GLY A 176 -12.64 -9.11 -21.61
C GLY A 176 -13.36 -8.55 -20.37
N THR A 177 -13.09 -7.30 -19.97
CA THR A 177 -13.71 -6.71 -18.77
C THR A 177 -14.80 -5.68 -19.09
N HIS A 178 -15.62 -5.37 -18.08
CA HIS A 178 -16.65 -4.34 -18.16
C HIS A 178 -16.16 -2.95 -17.70
N PHE A 179 -14.91 -2.82 -17.23
CA PHE A 179 -14.34 -1.54 -16.81
C PHE A 179 -14.15 -0.60 -18.01
N ASN A 180 -14.52 0.66 -17.81
CA ASN A 180 -14.32 1.71 -18.79
C ASN A 180 -13.24 2.67 -18.29
N PRO A 181 -12.23 3.00 -19.11
CA PRO A 181 -11.23 3.99 -18.74
C PRO A 181 -11.85 5.40 -18.57
N PRO A 182 -11.17 6.30 -17.85
CA PRO A 182 -9.91 6.08 -17.14
C PRO A 182 -10.08 5.35 -15.81
N PHE A 183 -9.07 4.58 -15.42
CA PHE A 183 -8.95 3.93 -14.10
C PHE A 183 -7.48 3.85 -13.69
N ILE A 184 -7.22 3.65 -12.40
CA ILE A 184 -5.90 3.38 -11.85
C ILE A 184 -5.58 1.91 -12.10
N GLU A 185 -4.38 1.71 -12.63
CA GLU A 185 -3.72 0.42 -12.68
C GLU A 185 -2.53 0.41 -11.74
N ASP A 186 -2.35 -0.73 -11.09
CA ASP A 186 -1.23 -0.97 -10.20
C ASP A 186 -0.20 -1.87 -10.90
N SER A 187 1.07 -1.60 -10.65
CA SER A 187 2.18 -2.43 -11.13
C SER A 187 3.13 -2.78 -10.00
N ILE A 188 3.62 -4.02 -10.01
CA ILE A 188 4.77 -4.43 -9.22
C ILE A 188 6.03 -3.96 -9.95
N VAL A 189 6.90 -3.25 -9.23
CA VAL A 189 8.19 -2.78 -9.75
C VAL A 189 9.31 -3.38 -8.92
N VAL A 190 10.39 -3.78 -9.61
CA VAL A 190 11.63 -4.22 -9.00
C VAL A 190 12.71 -3.20 -9.34
N LEU A 191 13.37 -2.65 -8.31
CA LEU A 191 14.50 -1.73 -8.45
C LEU A 191 15.80 -2.40 -8.00
N SER A 192 16.93 -1.90 -8.52
CA SER A 192 18.25 -2.15 -7.95
C SER A 192 18.40 -1.47 -6.58
N PRO A 193 19.41 -1.85 -5.77
CA PRO A 193 19.77 -1.12 -4.54
C PRO A 193 20.07 0.37 -4.77
N GLU A 194 20.47 0.73 -5.99
CA GLU A 194 20.79 2.09 -6.44
C GLU A 194 19.55 2.87 -6.94
N GLY A 195 18.38 2.22 -7.01
CA GLY A 195 17.11 2.85 -7.40
C GLY A 195 16.80 2.78 -8.91
N ASP A 196 17.53 1.98 -9.68
CA ASP A 196 17.27 1.79 -11.11
C ASP A 196 16.13 0.80 -11.33
N GLU A 197 15.17 1.12 -12.20
CA GLU A 197 14.09 0.19 -12.56
C GLU A 197 14.62 -1.01 -13.36
N LEU A 198 14.48 -2.20 -12.78
CA LEU A 198 14.90 -3.47 -13.40
C LEU A 198 13.73 -4.18 -14.08
N LYS A 199 12.53 -4.08 -13.49
CA LYS A 199 11.33 -4.74 -14.00
C LYS A 199 10.06 -4.05 -13.54
N LYS A 200 9.04 -4.10 -14.40
CA LYS A 200 7.67 -3.66 -14.11
C LYS A 200 6.67 -4.69 -14.63
N VAL A 201 5.74 -5.09 -13.78
CA VAL A 201 4.67 -6.05 -14.11
C VAL A 201 3.32 -5.44 -13.76
N LEU A 202 2.48 -5.24 -14.78
CA LEU A 202 1.10 -4.76 -14.60
C LEU A 202 0.24 -5.86 -13.97
N ILE A 203 -0.46 -5.56 -12.87
CA ILE A 203 -1.23 -6.57 -12.13
C ILE A 203 -2.36 -7.14 -12.98
N SER A 204 -3.09 -6.29 -13.71
CA SER A 204 -4.16 -6.76 -14.62
C SER A 204 -3.65 -7.74 -15.68
N LYS A 205 -2.49 -7.46 -16.28
CA LYS A 205 -1.84 -8.35 -17.25
C LYS A 205 -1.44 -9.68 -16.61
N ALA A 206 -0.91 -9.65 -15.38
CA ALA A 206 -0.54 -10.86 -14.65
C ALA A 206 -1.75 -11.78 -14.38
N PHE A 207 -2.91 -11.22 -14.06
CA PHE A 207 -4.16 -11.98 -13.92
C PHE A 207 -4.66 -12.52 -15.26
N LEU A 208 -4.70 -11.69 -16.31
CA LEU A 208 -5.11 -12.13 -17.66
C LEU A 208 -4.23 -13.26 -18.22
N ASN A 209 -2.95 -13.32 -17.82
CA ASN A 209 -2.02 -14.38 -18.21
C ASN A 209 -2.13 -15.65 -17.36
N SER A 210 -3.15 -15.77 -16.51
CA SER A 210 -3.31 -16.85 -15.54
C SER A 210 -4.72 -17.45 -15.56
N GLU A 211 -4.91 -18.56 -14.85
CA GLU A 211 -6.23 -19.14 -14.59
C GLU A 211 -7.09 -18.31 -13.62
N PHE A 212 -6.52 -17.26 -13.03
CA PHE A 212 -7.18 -16.40 -12.03
C PHE A 212 -7.81 -15.14 -12.63
N ALA A 213 -7.95 -15.06 -13.96
CA ALA A 213 -8.54 -13.90 -14.64
C ALA A 213 -9.96 -13.57 -14.15
N ASP A 214 -10.73 -14.54 -13.64
CA ASP A 214 -12.07 -14.32 -13.10
C ASP A 214 -12.09 -13.37 -11.88
N VAL A 215 -10.94 -13.00 -11.31
CA VAL A 215 -10.85 -11.97 -10.25
C VAL A 215 -11.53 -10.64 -10.67
N PHE A 216 -11.51 -10.32 -11.97
CA PHE A 216 -12.14 -9.12 -12.51
C PHE A 216 -13.65 -9.07 -12.26
N GLU A 217 -14.33 -10.21 -12.09
CA GLU A 217 -15.77 -10.22 -11.78
C GLU A 217 -16.09 -9.72 -10.36
N PHE A 218 -15.07 -9.60 -9.50
CA PHE A 218 -15.23 -9.18 -8.10
C PHE A 218 -14.83 -7.73 -7.84
N VAL A 219 -14.33 -7.00 -8.83
CA VAL A 219 -13.92 -5.60 -8.66
C VAL A 219 -15.17 -4.73 -8.42
N PRO A 220 -15.25 -4.01 -7.29
CA PRO A 220 -16.40 -3.20 -6.97
C PRO A 220 -16.43 -1.92 -7.81
N THR A 221 -17.23 -1.92 -8.88
CA THR A 221 -17.31 -0.78 -9.83
C THR A 221 -17.90 0.51 -9.27
N PHE A 222 -18.47 0.49 -8.06
CA PHE A 222 -19.20 1.62 -7.47
C PHE A 222 -18.49 2.28 -6.28
N LEU A 223 -17.45 1.66 -5.71
CA LEU A 223 -16.83 2.16 -4.46
C LEU A 223 -15.64 3.09 -4.72
N ASP A 224 -14.79 2.78 -5.70
CA ASP A 224 -13.41 3.27 -5.66
C ASP A 224 -13.05 4.25 -6.80
N ARG A 225 -14.04 4.89 -7.44
CA ARG A 225 -13.85 5.96 -8.47
C ARG A 225 -12.80 5.66 -9.56
N GLY A 226 -12.61 4.38 -9.90
CA GLY A 226 -11.61 3.95 -10.88
C GLY A 226 -10.35 3.34 -10.28
N ASP A 227 -10.21 3.20 -8.96
CA ASP A 227 -9.21 2.34 -8.34
C ASP A 227 -9.70 0.88 -8.33
N LEU A 228 -9.13 0.04 -9.19
CA LEU A 228 -9.62 -1.31 -9.42
C LEU A 228 -9.16 -2.30 -8.35
N TRP A 229 -7.91 -2.17 -7.94
CA TRP A 229 -7.20 -3.18 -7.16
C TRP A 229 -7.01 -2.74 -5.73
N HIS A 230 -6.63 -1.47 -5.55
CA HIS A 230 -6.09 -0.93 -4.32
C HIS A 230 -5.04 -1.88 -3.74
N THR A 231 -4.01 -2.19 -4.54
CA THR A 231 -2.94 -3.09 -4.11
C THR A 231 -2.17 -2.40 -2.98
N ASN A 232 -2.07 -3.06 -1.85
CA ASN A 232 -1.62 -2.43 -0.61
C ASN A 232 -0.46 -3.14 0.06
N ALA A 233 0.01 -4.25 -0.50
CA ALA A 233 1.18 -4.95 -0.01
C ALA A 233 1.95 -5.62 -1.13
N VAL A 234 3.27 -5.73 -0.95
CA VAL A 234 4.21 -6.40 -1.84
C VAL A 234 5.31 -7.03 -1.00
N GLU A 235 5.41 -8.36 -1.04
CA GLU A 235 6.42 -9.09 -0.27
C GLU A 235 7.06 -10.16 -1.16
N VAL A 236 8.40 -10.22 -1.19
CA VAL A 236 9.12 -11.22 -1.97
C VAL A 236 9.37 -12.48 -1.15
N LEU A 237 9.09 -13.64 -1.73
CA LEU A 237 9.38 -14.91 -1.06
C LEU A 237 10.89 -15.16 -1.06
N ASP A 238 11.50 -15.02 0.10
CA ASP A 238 12.92 -15.29 0.30
C ASP A 238 13.28 -16.76 0.14
N LYS A 239 14.51 -17.00 -0.32
CA LYS A 239 15.01 -18.36 -0.62
C LYS A 239 15.07 -19.24 0.62
N GLU A 240 15.34 -18.62 1.77
CA GLU A 240 15.53 -19.25 3.07
C GLU A 240 14.28 -19.98 3.55
N ILE A 241 13.09 -19.46 3.21
CA ILE A 241 11.80 -20.02 3.64
C ILE A 241 10.98 -20.58 2.49
N ALA A 242 11.39 -20.38 1.23
CA ALA A 242 10.64 -20.82 0.06
C ALA A 242 10.29 -22.32 0.05
N GLU A 243 11.15 -23.18 0.61
CA GLU A 243 10.89 -24.62 0.70
C GLU A 243 9.68 -24.99 1.58
N GLN A 244 9.20 -24.07 2.42
CA GLN A 244 8.01 -24.26 3.26
C GLN A 244 6.70 -23.94 2.53
N PHE A 245 6.79 -23.34 1.35
CA PHE A 245 5.65 -22.87 0.58
C PHE A 245 5.47 -23.68 -0.71
N PRO A 246 4.24 -23.72 -1.27
CA PRO A 246 4.01 -24.27 -2.61
C PRO A 246 4.46 -23.31 -3.73
N PHE A 247 5.21 -22.26 -3.39
CA PHE A 247 5.66 -21.18 -4.25
C PHE A 247 7.18 -21.27 -4.45
N LEU A 248 7.72 -20.46 -5.34
CA LEU A 248 9.16 -20.42 -5.63
C LEU A 248 9.79 -19.14 -5.07
N ALA A 249 11.03 -19.25 -4.60
CA ALA A 249 11.83 -18.09 -4.21
C ALA A 249 11.82 -17.01 -5.31
N GLY A 250 11.68 -15.75 -4.90
CA GLY A 250 11.58 -14.60 -5.79
C GLY A 250 10.21 -14.37 -6.42
N GLN A 251 9.22 -15.24 -6.16
CA GLN A 251 7.81 -14.92 -6.44
C GLN A 251 7.29 -13.93 -5.39
N VAL A 252 6.34 -13.10 -5.77
CA VAL A 252 5.92 -11.94 -4.97
C VAL A 252 4.48 -12.11 -4.51
N LEU A 253 4.25 -12.04 -3.21
CA LEU A 253 2.94 -11.93 -2.58
C LEU A 253 2.43 -10.50 -2.71
N ILE A 254 1.18 -10.36 -3.12
CA ILE A 254 0.48 -9.08 -3.17
C ILE A 254 -0.89 -9.20 -2.50
N SER A 255 -1.34 -8.11 -1.88
CA SER A 255 -2.70 -7.97 -1.37
C SER A 255 -3.44 -6.86 -2.12
N MET A 256 -4.65 -7.18 -2.57
CA MET A 256 -5.56 -6.26 -3.26
C MET A 256 -6.80 -6.06 -2.40
N ARG A 257 -6.89 -4.87 -1.79
CA ARG A 257 -7.93 -4.53 -0.82
C ARG A 257 -9.32 -4.53 -1.45
N SER A 258 -9.47 -4.01 -2.67
CA SER A 258 -10.80 -3.77 -3.25
C SER A 258 -11.52 -5.06 -3.67
N VAL A 259 -10.77 -6.16 -3.89
CA VAL A 259 -11.30 -7.46 -4.31
C VAL A 259 -11.16 -8.55 -3.23
N ASP A 260 -10.72 -8.19 -2.02
CA ASP A 260 -10.45 -9.11 -0.91
C ASP A 260 -9.51 -10.28 -1.29
N THR A 261 -8.56 -10.03 -2.21
CA THR A 261 -7.74 -11.08 -2.81
C THR A 261 -6.28 -10.92 -2.43
N ILE A 262 -5.65 -12.04 -2.04
CA ILE A 262 -4.20 -12.16 -1.93
C ILE A 262 -3.74 -13.06 -3.08
N ALA A 263 -2.60 -12.72 -3.71
CA ALA A 263 -2.07 -13.47 -4.84
C ALA A 263 -0.55 -13.57 -4.79
N VAL A 264 0.00 -14.62 -5.40
CA VAL A 264 1.44 -14.78 -5.65
C VAL A 264 1.69 -14.64 -7.15
N VAL A 265 2.59 -13.73 -7.51
CA VAL A 265 2.96 -13.39 -8.88
C VAL A 265 4.35 -13.93 -9.20
N ASP A 266 4.45 -14.70 -10.28
CA ASP A 266 5.72 -15.06 -10.89
C ASP A 266 6.15 -13.91 -11.81
N LEU A 267 7.08 -13.08 -11.34
CA LEU A 267 7.55 -11.93 -12.10
C LEU A 267 8.25 -12.33 -13.40
N ASN A 268 8.91 -13.49 -13.47
CA ASN A 268 9.57 -13.95 -14.69
C ASN A 268 8.57 -14.34 -15.77
N LYS A 269 7.49 -15.01 -15.37
CA LYS A 269 6.41 -15.41 -16.27
C LYS A 269 5.34 -14.33 -16.47
N GLU A 270 5.40 -13.23 -15.71
CA GLU A 270 4.40 -12.15 -15.69
C GLU A 270 2.98 -12.70 -15.55
N LYS A 271 2.79 -13.62 -14.61
CA LYS A 271 1.48 -14.23 -14.34
C LYS A 271 1.28 -14.52 -12.87
N VAL A 272 0.02 -14.49 -12.44
CA VAL A 272 -0.39 -15.01 -11.14
C VAL A 272 -0.25 -16.53 -11.15
N VAL A 273 0.37 -17.09 -10.12
CA VAL A 273 0.55 -18.55 -9.95
C VAL A 273 -0.29 -19.13 -8.83
N TRP A 274 -0.80 -18.27 -7.95
CA TRP A 274 -1.74 -18.61 -6.90
C TRP A 274 -2.53 -17.37 -6.52
N ALA A 275 -3.82 -17.51 -6.25
CA ALA A 275 -4.63 -16.45 -5.68
C ALA A 275 -5.74 -17.04 -4.81
N ILE A 276 -6.15 -16.29 -3.80
CA ILE A 276 -7.28 -16.67 -2.96
C ILE A 276 -8.05 -15.43 -2.49
N ARG A 277 -9.38 -15.59 -2.47
CA ARG A 277 -10.29 -14.75 -1.69
C ARG A 277 -10.64 -15.52 -0.42
N GLY A 278 -10.33 -14.95 0.73
CA GLY A 278 -10.54 -15.60 2.03
C GLY A 278 -11.79 -15.09 2.73
N GLU A 279 -11.87 -15.41 4.02
CA GLU A 279 -12.91 -14.91 4.94
C GLU A 279 -12.58 -13.53 5.55
N TRP A 280 -11.54 -12.86 5.03
CA TRP A 280 -11.14 -11.50 5.40
C TRP A 280 -11.83 -10.45 4.53
N HIS A 281 -11.79 -9.20 4.97
CA HIS A 281 -12.30 -8.07 4.18
C HIS A 281 -11.43 -6.82 4.33
N GLY A 282 -11.00 -6.26 3.20
CA GLY A 282 -10.12 -5.10 3.12
C GLY A 282 -8.77 -5.33 3.79
N GLN A 283 -8.22 -6.53 3.66
CA GLN A 283 -6.99 -7.01 4.27
C GLN A 283 -5.75 -6.22 3.84
N HIS A 284 -4.73 -6.18 4.70
CA HIS A 284 -3.42 -5.55 4.50
C HIS A 284 -2.31 -6.47 5.00
N ASP A 285 -1.08 -6.15 4.58
CA ASP A 285 0.17 -6.66 5.16
C ASP A 285 0.18 -8.20 5.32
N PRO A 286 -0.06 -8.98 4.24
CA PRO A 286 0.20 -10.39 4.30
C PRO A 286 1.71 -10.62 4.36
N ASP A 287 2.18 -11.37 5.35
CA ASP A 287 3.59 -11.71 5.53
C ASP A 287 3.84 -13.22 5.42
N PHE A 288 4.90 -13.64 4.74
CA PHE A 288 5.39 -15.01 4.76
C PHE A 288 5.99 -15.35 6.12
N LEU A 289 5.48 -16.40 6.75
CA LEU A 289 6.03 -16.92 8.00
C LEU A 289 7.00 -18.09 7.76
N PRO A 290 8.05 -18.25 8.58
CA PRO A 290 9.02 -19.35 8.44
C PRO A 290 8.42 -20.77 8.57
N ASN A 291 7.19 -20.89 9.04
CA ASN A 291 6.47 -22.16 9.17
C ASN A 291 5.63 -22.54 7.93
N GLY A 292 5.70 -21.75 6.85
CA GLY A 292 4.93 -21.99 5.62
C GLY A 292 3.52 -21.42 5.63
N ASN A 293 3.14 -20.63 6.66
CA ASN A 293 1.87 -19.92 6.74
C ASN A 293 2.02 -18.45 6.33
N LEU A 294 0.90 -17.75 6.19
CA LEU A 294 0.81 -16.32 6.00
C LEU A 294 0.23 -15.67 7.25
N LEU A 295 0.83 -14.59 7.75
CA LEU A 295 0.16 -13.67 8.67
C LEU A 295 -0.60 -12.65 7.84
N ILE A 296 -1.83 -12.28 8.21
CA ILE A 296 -2.61 -11.28 7.46
C ILE A 296 -3.31 -10.37 8.46
N PHE A 297 -3.25 -9.07 8.23
CA PHE A 297 -4.09 -8.12 8.95
C PHE A 297 -5.43 -7.95 8.24
N ASP A 298 -6.50 -8.44 8.85
CA ASP A 298 -7.86 -8.34 8.33
C ASP A 298 -8.57 -7.14 8.97
N ASN A 299 -8.70 -6.05 8.21
CA ASN A 299 -9.23 -4.79 8.71
C ASN A 299 -10.71 -4.85 9.09
N GLN A 300 -11.51 -5.65 8.38
CA GLN A 300 -12.97 -5.56 8.46
C GLN A 300 -13.71 -6.90 8.49
N GLY A 301 -13.02 -8.04 8.36
CA GLY A 301 -13.65 -9.36 8.32
C GLY A 301 -14.13 -9.87 9.67
N HIS A 302 -13.74 -9.27 10.81
CA HIS A 302 -14.30 -9.67 12.11
C HIS A 302 -15.67 -9.04 12.35
N TYR A 303 -16.73 -9.75 11.96
CA TYR A 303 -18.11 -9.34 12.22
C TYR A 303 -18.63 -9.92 13.55
N GLY A 304 -18.40 -9.21 14.65
CA GLY A 304 -18.86 -9.65 15.98
C GLY A 304 -18.31 -8.82 17.14
N PRO A 305 -18.49 -9.29 18.40
CA PRO A 305 -17.82 -8.72 19.57
C PRO A 305 -16.30 -8.77 19.40
N GLY A 306 -15.56 -7.74 19.83
CA GLY A 306 -14.09 -7.70 19.70
C GLY A 306 -13.53 -6.71 18.66
N GLY A 307 -14.35 -5.80 18.11
CA GLY A 307 -13.92 -4.84 17.09
C GLY A 307 -13.92 -5.45 15.67
N ARG A 308 -13.79 -4.63 14.62
CA ARG A 308 -13.91 -5.10 13.22
C ARG A 308 -12.64 -5.74 12.67
N SER A 309 -11.51 -5.52 13.33
CA SER A 309 -10.19 -5.87 12.82
C SER A 309 -9.62 -7.04 13.60
N GLN A 310 -8.88 -7.90 12.90
CA GLN A 310 -8.24 -9.07 13.48
C GLN A 310 -6.92 -9.38 12.75
N ILE A 311 -6.07 -10.15 13.41
CA ILE A 311 -4.90 -10.77 12.78
C ILE A 311 -5.23 -12.24 12.58
N ILE A 312 -4.95 -12.77 11.40
CA ILE A 312 -5.17 -14.18 11.07
C ILE A 312 -3.85 -14.82 10.64
N GLU A 313 -3.63 -16.07 11.07
CA GLU A 313 -2.59 -16.93 10.51
C GLU A 313 -3.26 -17.94 9.59
N PHE A 314 -2.86 -17.91 8.32
CA PHE A 314 -3.50 -18.66 7.24
C PHE A 314 -2.51 -19.62 6.59
N LYS A 315 -2.88 -20.89 6.47
CA LYS A 315 -2.07 -21.91 5.80
C LYS A 315 -2.44 -21.99 4.31
N PRO A 316 -1.57 -21.57 3.37
CA PRO A 316 -1.90 -21.50 1.94
C PRO A 316 -2.08 -22.85 1.26
N THR A 317 -1.52 -23.93 1.83
CA THR A 317 -1.61 -25.30 1.27
C THR A 317 -2.95 -25.96 1.55
N THR A 318 -3.47 -25.83 2.77
CA THR A 318 -4.78 -26.40 3.17
C THR A 318 -5.93 -25.41 3.09
N ARG A 319 -5.62 -24.11 2.95
CA ARG A 319 -6.57 -22.98 2.96
C ARG A 319 -7.30 -22.84 4.29
N GLU A 320 -6.61 -23.12 5.38
CA GLU A 320 -7.16 -23.05 6.74
C GLU A 320 -6.63 -21.83 7.47
N VAL A 321 -7.52 -21.14 8.20
CA VAL A 321 -7.10 -20.19 9.22
C VAL A 321 -6.79 -20.98 10.49
N VAL A 322 -5.51 -21.04 10.86
CA VAL A 322 -5.01 -21.87 11.97
C VAL A 322 -4.97 -21.12 13.30
N TRP A 323 -4.97 -19.79 13.25
CA TRP A 323 -5.00 -18.93 14.41
C TRP A 323 -5.65 -17.58 14.08
N ARG A 324 -6.29 -16.96 15.08
CA ARG A 324 -6.83 -15.60 14.99
C ARG A 324 -6.59 -14.85 16.29
N TYR A 325 -6.44 -13.54 16.19
CA TYR A 325 -6.47 -12.61 17.32
C TYR A 325 -7.32 -11.39 16.98
N SER A 326 -8.36 -11.17 17.78
CA SER A 326 -9.14 -9.94 17.80
C SER A 326 -9.06 -9.34 19.21
N TYR A 327 -9.02 -8.01 19.29
CA TYR A 327 -8.95 -7.32 20.56
C TYR A 327 -9.97 -6.18 20.60
N GLU A 328 -10.67 -6.04 21.72
CA GLU A 328 -11.60 -4.93 21.97
C GLU A 328 -10.85 -3.60 22.06
N PHE A 329 -10.53 -3.00 20.92
CA PHE A 329 -10.39 -1.56 20.85
C PHE A 329 -11.77 -0.95 20.64
N HIS A 330 -12.11 0.04 21.49
CA HIS A 330 -13.18 1.01 21.19
C HIS A 330 -12.78 1.99 20.06
N ILE A 331 -11.66 1.70 19.38
CA ILE A 331 -11.07 2.45 18.28
C ILE A 331 -11.08 1.54 17.07
N LYS A 332 -11.60 2.02 15.93
CA LYS A 332 -11.40 1.32 14.67
C LYS A 332 -9.92 1.39 14.31
N VAL A 333 -9.20 0.26 14.38
CA VAL A 333 -7.82 0.19 13.93
C VAL A 333 -7.84 -0.12 12.44
N TYR A 334 -7.73 0.92 11.62
CA TYR A 334 -7.43 0.73 10.21
C TYR A 334 -5.92 0.64 10.07
N MET A 335 -5.41 -0.55 9.80
CA MET A 335 -4.09 -0.68 9.24
C MET A 335 -4.17 -0.16 7.81
N VAL A 336 -3.62 1.03 7.61
CA VAL A 336 -3.38 1.64 6.32
C VAL A 336 -1.85 1.82 6.36
N ILE A 337 -1.09 0.73 6.20
CA ILE A 337 0.38 0.79 6.10
C ILE A 337 0.79 1.33 4.73
#